data_AF-A0A0D8X8F2-F1
#
_entry.id   AF-A0A0D8X8F2-F1
#
_cell.length_a   1.000
_cell.length_b   1.000
_cell.length_c   1.000
_cell.angle_alpha   90.00
_cell.angle_beta   90.00
_cell.angle_gamma   90.00
#
_symmetry.space_group_name_H-M   'P 1'
#
loop_
_entity.id
_entity.type
_entity.pdbx_description
1 polymer ?
#
loop_
_entity_poly.entity_id
_entity_poly.type
_entity_poly.pdbx_seq_one_letter_code
_entity_poly.pdbx_strand_id
1 'polypeptide(L)'
;MYNFSSRRRRRSEHRTEDFRRLPFVADDDVEEDEFFPIGQPINTTSDGIDCFDQLFAEKFEGDRILVRQAIMNQTDGCVEKIKELRFLLAAVQTFGNVDGICLMAEYAMNEFNLKDGVVDRFSTLVGPWQVANDIQRHRAEFHSNETHRIPLSIGLTQMDKRQLVMEILGRCEPEIARSQGICVGLYTEEMEDIDDRFNRLYVGDKNPYILTDEDSRRWIICLKQEFRNMIAANQHLARSLGLDYIGKIQRNTNVKL
;
A
#
# COMPACT_ATOMS: atom_id res chain seq x y z
N MET A 1 -42.95 -29.36 -9.21
CA MET A 1 -42.59 -28.15 -9.98
C MET A 1 -41.56 -27.37 -9.18
N TYR A 2 -40.51 -26.96 -9.88
CA TYR A 2 -39.26 -26.36 -9.40
C TYR A 2 -39.43 -24.99 -8.73
N ASN A 3 -38.53 -24.65 -7.80
CA ASN A 3 -37.54 -23.60 -8.05
C ASN A 3 -36.44 -23.57 -6.96
N PHE A 4 -35.29 -24.15 -7.30
CA PHE A 4 -34.01 -23.87 -6.67
C PHE A 4 -33.53 -22.49 -7.15
N SER A 5 -33.44 -21.50 -6.26
CA SER A 5 -32.76 -20.25 -6.56
C SER A 5 -31.26 -20.42 -6.35
N SER A 6 -30.52 -20.56 -7.45
CA SER A 6 -29.06 -20.57 -7.45
C SER A 6 -28.53 -19.18 -7.09
N ARG A 7 -27.80 -19.07 -5.97
CA ARG A 7 -27.01 -17.87 -5.66
C ARG A 7 -25.82 -17.84 -6.60
N ARG A 8 -25.89 -16.95 -7.60
CA ARG A 8 -24.81 -16.64 -8.54
C ARG A 8 -23.63 -16.02 -7.76
N ARG A 9 -22.64 -16.85 -7.41
CA ARG A 9 -21.29 -16.41 -6.99
C ARG A 9 -20.68 -15.62 -8.15
N ARG A 10 -20.38 -14.34 -7.95
CA ARG A 10 -19.60 -13.53 -8.90
C ARG A 10 -18.13 -13.89 -8.72
N ARG A 11 -17.57 -14.58 -9.72
CA ARG A 11 -16.12 -14.78 -9.87
C ARG A 11 -15.48 -13.44 -10.19
N SER A 12 -14.52 -13.00 -9.37
CA SER A 12 -13.55 -11.98 -9.75
C SER A 12 -12.61 -12.59 -10.79
N GLU A 13 -12.70 -12.13 -12.03
CA GLU A 13 -11.84 -12.56 -13.13
C GLU A 13 -10.38 -12.18 -12.81
N HIS A 14 -9.59 -13.17 -12.39
CA HIS A 14 -8.14 -13.08 -12.37
C HIS A 14 -7.64 -13.14 -13.80
N ARG A 15 -7.20 -12.00 -14.33
CA ARG A 15 -6.56 -11.94 -15.63
C ARG A 15 -5.08 -12.27 -15.44
N THR A 16 -4.73 -13.55 -15.57
CA THR A 16 -3.33 -14.01 -15.67
C THR A 16 -2.80 -13.65 -17.05
N GLU A 17 -1.95 -12.63 -17.13
CA GLU A 17 -1.08 -12.44 -18.29
C GLU A 17 0.19 -13.28 -18.10
N ASP A 18 0.37 -14.28 -18.97
CA ASP A 18 1.52 -15.19 -18.99
C ASP A 18 2.77 -14.45 -19.49
N PHE A 19 3.60 -13.94 -18.58
CA PHE A 19 4.98 -13.53 -18.86
C PHE A 19 5.94 -14.70 -18.69
N ARG A 20 5.74 -15.79 -19.44
CA ARG A 20 6.77 -16.85 -19.55
C ARG A 20 7.53 -16.66 -20.85
N ARG A 21 8.73 -16.08 -20.74
CA ARG A 21 9.99 -16.47 -21.40
C ARG A 21 10.97 -15.29 -21.39
N LEU A 22 11.81 -15.24 -20.35
CA LEU A 22 13.15 -14.70 -20.52
C LEU A 22 14.14 -15.86 -20.33
N PRO A 23 15.19 -15.95 -21.15
CA PRO A 23 16.12 -17.07 -21.13
C PRO A 23 16.92 -17.07 -19.82
N PHE A 24 17.11 -18.26 -19.26
CA PHE A 24 18.02 -18.50 -18.14
C PHE A 24 19.43 -18.06 -18.55
N VAL A 25 19.98 -17.07 -17.84
CA VAL A 25 21.42 -16.77 -17.87
C VAL A 25 22.07 -17.73 -16.86
N ALA A 26 23.11 -18.41 -17.31
CA ALA A 26 23.83 -19.44 -16.56
C ALA A 26 24.49 -18.85 -15.31
N ASP A 27 24.59 -19.69 -14.27
CA ASP A 27 25.37 -19.47 -13.05
C ASP A 27 26.84 -19.23 -13.42
N ASP A 28 27.26 -17.96 -13.44
CA ASP A 28 28.65 -17.57 -13.25
C ASP A 28 28.69 -16.75 -11.96
N ASP A 29 29.66 -17.06 -11.10
CA ASP A 29 29.88 -16.51 -9.75
C ASP A 29 29.80 -14.97 -9.72
N VAL A 30 28.64 -14.42 -9.35
CA VAL A 30 28.46 -12.98 -9.10
C VAL A 30 28.79 -12.73 -7.63
N GLU A 31 29.86 -11.97 -7.37
CA GLU A 31 30.19 -11.48 -6.03
C GLU A 31 28.98 -10.73 -5.43
N GLU A 32 28.57 -11.05 -4.20
CA GLU A 32 27.37 -10.50 -3.54
C GLU A 32 27.33 -8.95 -3.48
N ASP A 33 28.48 -8.29 -3.67
CA ASP A 33 28.64 -6.84 -3.70
C ASP A 33 28.23 -6.18 -5.03
N GLU A 34 28.07 -6.93 -6.13
CA GLU A 34 27.60 -6.39 -7.42
C GLU A 34 26.06 -6.30 -7.53
N PHE A 35 25.30 -7.01 -6.67
CA PHE A 35 23.83 -6.96 -6.69
C PHE A 35 23.23 -5.79 -5.90
N PHE A 36 24.04 -5.13 -5.08
CA PHE A 36 23.68 -3.91 -4.36
C PHE A 36 24.50 -2.71 -4.84
N PRO A 37 24.50 -2.35 -6.14
CA PRO A 37 24.96 -1.02 -6.49
C PRO A 37 24.01 -0.07 -5.78
N ILE A 38 24.57 0.69 -4.84
CA ILE A 38 23.95 1.80 -4.12
C ILE A 38 22.88 2.39 -5.03
N GLY A 39 21.61 2.11 -4.75
CA GLY A 39 20.52 2.50 -5.64
C GLY A 39 20.59 4.00 -5.84
N GLN A 40 21.17 4.43 -6.96
CA GLN A 40 21.32 5.85 -7.23
C GLN A 40 19.92 6.36 -7.58
N PRO A 41 19.44 7.41 -6.91
CA PRO A 41 18.21 8.07 -7.32
C PRO A 41 18.38 8.49 -8.79
N ILE A 42 17.47 8.04 -9.66
CA ILE A 42 17.49 8.31 -11.12
C ILE A 42 17.38 9.82 -11.44
N ASN A 43 17.14 10.67 -10.44
CA ASN A 43 17.12 12.11 -10.57
C ASN A 43 18.30 12.75 -9.80
N THR A 44 19.51 12.70 -10.35
CA THR A 44 20.55 13.68 -10.00
C THR A 44 20.33 14.91 -10.87
N THR A 45 19.45 15.80 -10.43
CA THR A 45 19.38 17.16 -10.99
C THR A 45 20.65 17.90 -10.55
N SER A 46 21.54 18.11 -11.52
CA SER A 46 22.59 19.11 -11.44
C SER A 46 21.97 20.49 -11.22
N ASP A 47 22.56 21.22 -10.27
CA ASP A 47 22.34 22.63 -9.95
C ASP A 47 21.10 22.98 -9.13
N GLY A 48 21.32 23.05 -7.82
CA GLY A 48 20.41 23.57 -6.81
C GLY A 48 20.19 22.52 -5.73
N ILE A 49 20.93 22.62 -4.62
CA ILE A 49 20.66 21.81 -3.43
C ILE A 49 19.31 22.27 -2.87
N ASP A 50 18.24 21.66 -3.38
CA ASP A 50 16.91 21.78 -2.79
C ASP A 50 17.01 21.09 -1.43
N CYS A 51 16.94 21.86 -0.35
CA CYS A 51 16.93 21.40 1.05
C CYS A 51 15.99 20.18 1.28
N PHE A 52 14.95 20.06 0.46
CA PHE A 52 14.03 18.94 0.48
C PHE A 52 14.56 17.62 -0.08
N ASP A 53 15.46 17.65 -1.06
CA ASP A 53 16.10 16.44 -1.56
C ASP A 53 17.04 15.85 -0.52
N GLN A 54 17.71 16.71 0.24
CA GLN A 54 18.54 16.30 1.36
C GLN A 54 17.70 15.69 2.50
N LEU A 55 16.54 16.29 2.84
CA LEU A 55 15.62 15.72 3.82
C LEU A 55 15.11 14.32 3.40
N PHE A 56 14.80 14.12 2.11
CA PHE A 56 14.40 12.80 1.62
C PHE A 56 15.54 11.80 1.62
N ALA A 57 16.76 12.24 1.32
CA ALA A 57 17.95 11.39 1.39
C ALA A 57 18.21 10.93 2.83
N GLU A 58 18.14 11.84 3.80
CA GLU A 58 18.29 11.52 5.23
C GLU A 58 17.21 10.55 5.71
N LYS A 59 15.94 10.80 5.36
CA LYS A 59 14.85 9.87 5.69
C LYS A 59 15.09 8.50 5.06
N PHE A 60 15.41 8.45 3.78
CA PHE A 60 15.65 7.19 3.06
C PHE A 60 16.78 6.39 3.71
N GLU A 61 17.89 7.05 4.05
CA GLU A 61 19.02 6.38 4.69
C GLU A 61 18.65 5.86 6.08
N GLY A 62 17.91 6.65 6.86
CA GLY A 62 17.38 6.21 8.16
C GLY A 62 16.46 4.99 8.04
N ASP A 63 15.47 5.04 7.14
CA ASP A 63 14.57 3.92 6.87
C ASP A 63 15.35 2.68 6.40
N ARG A 64 16.35 2.86 5.53
CA ARG A 64 17.18 1.76 5.01
C ARG A 64 17.91 1.02 6.12
N ILE A 65 18.49 1.74 7.08
CA ILE A 65 19.18 1.14 8.23
C ILE A 65 18.18 0.35 9.09
N LEU A 66 17.01 0.92 9.38
CA LEU A 66 15.98 0.27 10.19
C LEU A 66 15.44 -1.01 9.51
N VAL A 67 15.11 -0.92 8.22
CA VAL A 67 14.63 -2.07 7.43
C VAL A 67 15.71 -3.14 7.35
N ARG A 68 16.98 -2.76 7.10
CA ARG A 68 18.10 -3.72 7.08
C ARG A 68 18.22 -4.44 8.42
N GLN A 69 18.18 -3.70 9.53
CA GLN A 69 18.25 -4.30 10.87
C GLN A 69 17.09 -5.25 11.13
N ALA A 70 15.86 -4.88 10.76
CA ALA A 70 14.67 -5.72 10.90
C ALA A 70 14.80 -7.03 10.09
N ILE A 71 15.27 -6.93 8.83
CA ILE A 71 15.50 -8.10 7.97
C ILE A 71 16.53 -9.03 8.62
N MET A 72 17.65 -8.49 9.10
CA MET A 72 18.71 -9.29 9.71
C MET A 72 18.23 -9.94 11.01
N ASN A 73 17.50 -9.22 11.86
CA ASN A 73 16.95 -9.75 13.11
C ASN A 73 15.96 -10.90 12.86
N GLN A 74 15.15 -10.83 11.81
CA GLN A 74 14.13 -11.83 11.51
C GLN A 74 14.67 -13.04 10.75
N THR A 75 15.68 -12.84 9.89
CA THR A 75 16.17 -13.88 8.98
C THR A 75 17.51 -14.48 9.38
N ASP A 76 18.24 -13.84 10.30
CA ASP A 76 19.63 -14.18 10.65
C ASP A 76 20.55 -14.20 9.41
N GLY A 77 20.28 -13.30 8.46
CA GLY A 77 21.00 -13.20 7.19
C GLY A 77 20.72 -14.34 6.20
N CYS A 78 19.79 -15.25 6.50
CA CYS A 78 19.48 -16.38 5.61
C CYS A 78 18.78 -15.91 4.33
N VAL A 79 19.47 -16.02 3.19
CA VAL A 79 18.99 -15.60 1.86
C VAL A 79 17.63 -16.18 1.50
N GLU A 80 17.39 -17.46 1.76
CA GLU A 80 16.11 -18.11 1.46
C GLU A 80 14.96 -17.52 2.28
N LYS A 81 15.19 -17.18 3.55
CA LYS A 81 14.20 -16.49 4.38
C LYS A 81 13.96 -15.05 3.92
N ILE A 82 15.02 -14.35 3.51
CA ILE A 82 14.93 -12.98 2.96
C ILE A 82 14.03 -12.98 1.71
N LYS A 83 14.18 -13.99 0.84
CA LYS A 83 13.36 -14.09 -0.38
C LYS A 83 11.86 -14.26 -0.10
N GLU A 84 11.52 -14.83 1.05
CA GLU A 84 10.14 -15.10 1.47
C GLU A 84 9.47 -13.92 2.22
N LEU A 85 10.25 -12.92 2.66
CA LEU A 85 9.70 -11.74 3.34
C LEU A 85 8.75 -10.95 2.42
N ARG A 86 7.63 -10.50 2.98
CA ARG A 86 6.56 -9.81 2.27
C ARG A 86 6.53 -8.31 2.57
N PHE A 87 6.73 -7.53 1.53
CA PHE A 87 6.74 -6.06 1.55
C PHE A 87 5.45 -5.50 0.97
N LEU A 88 5.06 -4.31 1.44
CA LEU A 88 3.97 -3.54 0.87
C LEU A 88 4.51 -2.50 -0.11
N LEU A 89 3.95 -2.46 -1.32
CA LEU A 89 4.15 -1.37 -2.28
C LEU A 89 2.85 -0.59 -2.41
N ALA A 90 2.89 0.72 -2.16
CA ALA A 90 1.73 1.57 -2.26
C ALA A 90 1.93 2.70 -3.27
N ALA A 91 0.85 3.04 -3.97
CA ALA A 91 0.79 4.15 -4.91
C ALA A 91 -0.57 4.85 -4.78
N VAL A 92 -0.58 6.16 -5.02
CA VAL A 92 -1.78 6.99 -4.89
C VAL A 92 -1.87 7.97 -6.04
N GLN A 93 -2.99 7.92 -6.76
CA GLN A 93 -3.39 9.00 -7.65
C GLN A 93 -4.16 10.04 -6.84
N THR A 94 -3.93 11.33 -7.11
CA THR A 94 -4.58 12.43 -6.40
C THR A 94 -5.13 13.44 -7.38
N PHE A 95 -6.13 14.20 -6.98
CA PHE A 95 -6.60 15.39 -7.70
C PHE A 95 -5.67 16.60 -7.55
N GLY A 96 -4.39 16.36 -7.24
CA GLY A 96 -3.43 17.37 -6.86
C GLY A 96 -3.58 17.83 -5.40
N ASN A 97 -2.61 18.61 -4.94
CA ASN A 97 -2.65 19.30 -3.66
C ASN A 97 -3.04 20.77 -3.91
N VAL A 98 -4.27 21.13 -3.57
CA VAL A 98 -4.82 22.47 -3.78
C VAL A 98 -5.02 23.13 -2.42
N ASP A 99 -4.19 24.12 -2.10
CA ASP A 99 -4.24 24.87 -0.83
C ASP A 99 -4.19 23.98 0.42
N GLY A 100 -3.43 22.88 0.38
CA GLY A 100 -3.31 21.91 1.48
C GLY A 100 -4.39 20.82 1.50
N ILE A 101 -5.33 20.85 0.55
CA ILE A 101 -6.33 19.80 0.34
C ILE A 101 -5.82 18.88 -0.76
N CYS A 102 -5.45 17.65 -0.38
CA CYS A 102 -5.01 16.62 -1.31
C CYS A 102 -6.05 15.50 -1.33
N LEU A 103 -6.83 15.41 -2.41
CA LEU A 103 -7.90 14.42 -2.54
C LEU A 103 -7.36 13.18 -3.24
N MET A 104 -7.59 12.02 -2.65
CA MET A 104 -7.24 10.73 -3.24
C MET A 104 -8.21 10.39 -4.38
N ALA A 105 -7.70 10.05 -5.56
CA ALA A 105 -8.49 9.61 -6.71
C ALA A 105 -8.49 8.08 -6.85
N GLU A 106 -7.34 7.47 -6.61
CA GLU A 106 -7.15 6.02 -6.63
C GLU A 106 -6.10 5.66 -5.59
N TYR A 107 -6.29 4.50 -4.97
CA TYR A 107 -5.33 3.92 -4.05
C TYR A 107 -4.99 2.51 -4.51
N ALA A 108 -3.71 2.18 -4.52
CA ALA A 108 -3.24 0.81 -4.72
C ALA A 108 -2.23 0.43 -3.65
N MET A 109 -2.33 -0.80 -3.14
CA MET A 109 -1.37 -1.40 -2.24
C MET A 109 -1.21 -2.89 -2.55
N ASN A 110 -0.03 -3.26 -2.99
CA ASN A 110 0.29 -4.62 -3.37
C ASN A 110 1.25 -5.24 -2.37
N GLU A 111 1.13 -6.53 -2.17
CA GLU A 111 2.06 -7.32 -1.38
C GLU A 111 2.99 -8.10 -2.30
N PHE A 112 4.29 -8.07 -2.01
CA PHE A 112 5.33 -8.64 -2.85
C PHE A 112 6.40 -9.34 -2.00
N ASN A 113 6.94 -10.45 -2.50
CA ASN A 113 8.17 -11.06 -2.00
C ASN A 113 9.12 -11.36 -3.19
N LEU A 114 10.40 -11.61 -2.91
CA LEU A 114 11.37 -11.87 -3.97
C LEU A 114 11.21 -13.28 -4.59
N LYS A 115 10.60 -14.22 -3.85
CA LYS A 115 10.41 -15.61 -4.28
C LYS A 115 9.30 -15.77 -5.33
N ASP A 116 8.14 -15.19 -5.06
CA ASP A 116 6.90 -15.40 -5.82
C ASP A 116 6.47 -14.14 -6.61
N GLY A 117 7.13 -13.00 -6.36
CA GLY A 117 6.77 -11.74 -6.97
C GLY A 117 5.56 -11.12 -6.27
N VAL A 118 4.56 -10.69 -7.04
CA VAL A 118 3.34 -10.07 -6.49
C VAL A 118 2.42 -11.15 -5.91
N VAL A 119 2.28 -11.13 -4.59
CA VAL A 119 1.52 -12.08 -3.77
C VAL A 119 0.06 -11.69 -3.67
N ASP A 120 -0.23 -10.40 -3.49
CA ASP A 120 -1.60 -9.85 -3.43
C ASP A 120 -1.67 -8.48 -4.09
N ARG A 121 -2.83 -8.18 -4.67
CA ARG A 121 -3.09 -6.89 -5.32
C ARG A 121 -4.36 -6.28 -4.76
N PHE A 122 -4.24 -5.06 -4.27
CA PHE A 122 -5.38 -4.23 -3.91
C PHE A 122 -5.32 -2.90 -4.63
N SER A 123 -6.43 -2.53 -5.28
CA SER A 123 -6.61 -1.21 -5.87
C SER A 123 -8.08 -0.80 -5.84
N THR A 124 -8.35 0.48 -5.61
CA THR A 124 -9.70 1.04 -5.67
C THR A 124 -9.68 2.51 -6.04
N LEU A 125 -10.71 2.92 -6.79
CA LEU A 125 -11.05 4.33 -6.96
C LEU A 125 -11.63 4.90 -5.66
N VAL A 126 -11.37 6.17 -5.41
CA VAL A 126 -11.72 6.86 -4.16
C VAL A 126 -12.57 8.08 -4.46
N GLY A 127 -13.80 8.06 -3.97
CA GLY A 127 -14.78 9.10 -4.22
C GLY A 127 -16.19 8.70 -3.76
N PRO A 128 -17.21 9.47 -4.12
CA PRO A 128 -17.10 10.81 -4.71
C PRO A 128 -16.50 11.83 -3.72
N TRP A 129 -15.94 12.92 -4.23
CA TRP A 129 -15.48 14.05 -3.42
C TRP A 129 -16.39 15.27 -3.62
N GLN A 130 -16.74 15.91 -2.51
CA GLN A 130 -17.45 17.19 -2.51
C GLN A 130 -16.47 18.29 -2.14
N VAL A 131 -16.20 19.18 -3.08
CA VAL A 131 -15.34 20.35 -2.88
C VAL A 131 -16.21 21.59 -2.90
N ALA A 132 -16.40 22.22 -1.74
CA ALA A 132 -17.31 23.36 -1.61
C ALA A 132 -16.82 24.60 -2.37
N ASN A 133 -15.51 24.85 -2.39
CA ASN A 133 -14.91 25.97 -3.10
C ASN A 133 -14.79 25.67 -4.61
N ASP A 134 -15.42 26.48 -5.45
CA ASP A 134 -15.43 26.27 -6.91
C ASP A 134 -14.05 26.42 -7.56
N ILE A 135 -13.20 27.32 -7.07
CA ILE A 135 -11.82 27.49 -7.58
C ILE A 135 -11.01 26.22 -7.31
N GLN A 136 -11.12 25.69 -6.09
CA GLN A 136 -10.42 24.46 -5.71
C GLN A 136 -10.95 23.26 -6.51
N ARG A 137 -12.27 23.19 -6.71
CA ARG A 137 -12.90 22.16 -7.53
C ARG A 137 -12.38 22.20 -8.97
N HIS A 138 -12.35 23.36 -9.61
CA HIS A 138 -11.84 23.49 -10.97
C HIS A 138 -10.35 23.14 -11.09
N ARG A 139 -9.52 23.51 -10.11
CA ARG A 139 -8.10 23.11 -10.10
C ARG A 139 -7.94 21.59 -9.98
N ALA A 140 -8.74 20.96 -9.13
CA ALA A 140 -8.77 19.52 -8.97
C ALA A 140 -9.25 18.80 -10.26
N GLU A 141 -10.30 19.30 -10.90
CA GLU A 141 -10.80 18.80 -12.19
C GLU A 141 -9.76 18.95 -13.30
N PHE A 142 -9.10 20.10 -13.37
CA PHE A 142 -8.01 20.34 -14.32
C PHE A 142 -6.87 19.33 -14.10
N HIS A 143 -6.41 19.15 -12.86
CA HIS A 143 -5.37 18.16 -12.56
C HIS A 143 -5.79 16.75 -12.98
N SER A 144 -7.02 16.33 -12.66
CA SER A 144 -7.55 15.04 -13.07
C SER A 144 -7.51 14.87 -14.59
N ASN A 145 -7.93 15.88 -15.37
CA ASN A 145 -7.97 15.80 -16.83
C ASN A 145 -6.57 15.64 -17.44
N GLU A 146 -5.57 16.27 -16.83
CA GLU A 146 -4.17 16.21 -17.28
C GLU A 146 -3.44 14.94 -16.84
N THR A 147 -3.95 14.20 -15.85
CA THR A 147 -3.28 13.01 -15.29
C THR A 147 -4.09 11.73 -15.47
N HIS A 148 -4.92 11.38 -14.50
CA HIS A 148 -5.54 10.06 -14.35
C HIS A 148 -6.97 9.97 -14.93
N ARG A 149 -7.58 11.12 -15.28
CA ARG A 149 -8.93 11.24 -15.88
C ARG A 149 -10.05 10.59 -15.06
N ILE A 150 -9.92 10.58 -13.73
CA ILE A 150 -10.93 10.06 -12.80
C ILE A 150 -11.77 11.24 -12.34
N PRO A 151 -13.09 11.27 -12.56
CA PRO A 151 -13.91 12.42 -12.18
C PRO A 151 -14.11 12.52 -10.66
N LEU A 152 -14.13 13.74 -10.10
CA LEU A 152 -14.45 13.99 -8.69
C LEU A 152 -15.82 13.41 -8.28
N SER A 153 -16.77 13.43 -9.21
CA SER A 153 -18.15 12.99 -9.05
C SER A 153 -18.35 11.50 -9.30
N ILE A 154 -17.29 10.68 -9.24
CA ILE A 154 -17.39 9.25 -9.49
C ILE A 154 -18.48 8.60 -8.61
N GLY A 155 -19.53 8.12 -9.26
CA GLY A 155 -20.74 7.62 -8.58
C GLY A 155 -20.68 6.14 -8.21
N LEU A 156 -19.72 5.40 -8.76
CA LEU A 156 -19.55 3.96 -8.54
C LEU A 156 -18.11 3.68 -8.08
N THR A 157 -17.93 3.54 -6.77
CA THR A 157 -16.70 3.00 -6.18
C THR A 157 -16.94 1.56 -5.75
N GLN A 158 -15.88 0.74 -5.74
CA GLN A 158 -15.97 -0.66 -5.30
C GLN A 158 -16.20 -0.77 -3.78
N MET A 159 -15.68 0.22 -3.05
CA MET A 159 -15.81 0.33 -1.60
C MET A 159 -16.01 1.79 -1.20
N ASP A 160 -16.59 2.00 -0.02
CA ASP A 160 -16.66 3.32 0.58
C ASP A 160 -15.33 3.72 1.22
N LYS A 161 -15.19 5.01 1.57
CA LYS A 161 -13.97 5.56 2.16
C LYS A 161 -13.63 4.95 3.53
N ARG A 162 -14.61 4.50 4.31
CA ARG A 162 -14.35 3.85 5.61
C ARG A 162 -13.80 2.45 5.41
N GLN A 163 -14.37 1.70 4.48
CA GLN A 163 -13.87 0.39 4.06
C GLN A 163 -12.44 0.48 3.53
N LEU A 164 -12.14 1.51 2.73
CA LEU A 164 -10.76 1.78 2.29
C LEU A 164 -9.81 1.99 3.48
N VAL A 165 -10.18 2.78 4.48
CA VAL A 165 -9.32 2.96 5.66
C VAL A 165 -9.14 1.66 6.44
N MET A 166 -10.18 0.82 6.54
CA MET A 166 -10.06 -0.51 7.14
C MET A 166 -9.12 -1.42 6.35
N GLU A 167 -9.17 -1.37 5.01
CA GLU A 167 -8.27 -2.10 4.11
C GLU A 167 -6.82 -1.65 4.30
N ILE A 168 -6.57 -0.35 4.33
CA ILE A 168 -5.23 0.21 4.57
C ILE A 168 -4.73 -0.23 5.96
N LEU A 169 -5.54 -0.07 7.01
CA LEU A 169 -5.15 -0.44 8.37
C LEU A 169 -4.84 -1.94 8.47
N GLY A 170 -5.73 -2.80 7.95
CA GLY A 170 -5.54 -4.24 8.07
C GLY A 170 -4.34 -4.77 7.28
N ARG A 171 -3.93 -4.08 6.22
CA ARG A 171 -2.70 -4.39 5.48
C ARG A 171 -1.46 -3.88 6.19
N CYS A 172 -1.47 -2.65 6.72
CA CYS A 172 -0.30 -1.99 7.30
C CYS A 172 -0.02 -2.39 8.76
N GLU A 173 -1.07 -2.58 9.56
CA GLU A 173 -0.98 -2.84 11.01
C GLU A 173 -1.94 -4.00 11.38
N PRO A 174 -1.67 -5.22 10.87
CA PRO A 174 -2.61 -6.35 10.94
C PRO A 174 -2.95 -6.76 12.38
N GLU A 175 -2.03 -6.62 13.33
CA GLU A 175 -2.29 -6.92 14.75
C GLU A 175 -3.27 -5.92 15.37
N ILE A 176 -3.08 -4.63 15.08
CA ILE A 176 -3.96 -3.54 15.54
C ILE A 176 -5.34 -3.66 14.89
N ALA A 177 -5.41 -3.98 13.60
CA ALA A 177 -6.66 -4.24 12.89
C ALA A 177 -7.42 -5.42 13.47
N ARG A 178 -6.73 -6.55 13.71
CA ARG A 178 -7.32 -7.74 14.34
C ARG A 178 -7.90 -7.44 15.71
N SER A 179 -7.19 -6.65 16.53
CA SER A 179 -7.70 -6.22 17.85
C SER A 179 -9.00 -5.39 17.78
N GLN A 180 -9.30 -4.82 16.61
CA GLN A 180 -10.50 -4.03 16.32
C GLN A 180 -11.54 -4.83 15.52
N GLY A 181 -11.33 -6.13 15.30
CA GLY A 181 -12.22 -6.98 14.49
C GLY A 181 -12.20 -6.64 13.00
N ILE A 182 -11.11 -6.01 12.52
CA ILE A 182 -10.92 -5.65 11.10
C ILE A 182 -10.06 -6.74 10.45
N CYS A 183 -10.59 -7.33 9.39
CA CYS A 183 -9.98 -8.40 8.61
C CYS A 183 -10.12 -8.08 7.12
N VAL A 184 -9.01 -8.07 6.38
CA VAL A 184 -8.96 -7.59 4.98
C VAL A 184 -7.91 -8.34 4.16
N GLY A 185 -8.11 -8.48 2.85
CA GLY A 185 -7.16 -9.16 1.95
C GLY A 185 -6.73 -10.55 2.47
N LEU A 186 -5.40 -10.77 2.52
CA LEU A 186 -4.77 -11.99 3.07
C LEU A 186 -4.79 -12.07 4.62
N TYR A 187 -5.40 -11.11 5.30
CA TYR A 187 -5.44 -11.00 6.77
C TYR A 187 -6.79 -11.38 7.36
N THR A 188 -7.52 -12.28 6.71
CA THR A 188 -8.83 -12.78 7.17
C THR A 188 -8.70 -14.04 8.03
N GLU A 189 -9.67 -14.30 8.91
CA GLU A 189 -9.69 -15.47 9.80
C GLU A 189 -10.13 -16.76 9.07
N GLU A 190 -10.71 -16.64 7.88
CA GLU A 190 -11.14 -17.79 7.11
C GLU A 190 -9.89 -18.51 6.57
N MET A 191 -9.66 -19.75 7.02
CA MET A 191 -8.86 -20.71 6.25
C MET A 191 -9.60 -20.95 4.93
N GLU A 192 -9.50 -20.03 3.98
CA GLU A 192 -9.60 -20.44 2.59
C GLU A 192 -8.48 -21.47 2.38
N ASP A 193 -8.71 -22.46 1.50
CA ASP A 193 -7.69 -23.43 1.05
C ASP A 193 -6.60 -22.67 0.27
N ILE A 194 -5.88 -21.84 1.01
CA ILE A 194 -4.79 -20.99 0.61
C ILE A 194 -3.65 -21.97 0.40
N ASP A 195 -3.43 -22.25 -0.88
CA ASP A 195 -2.27 -22.94 -1.47
C ASP A 195 -1.08 -22.93 -0.51
N ASP A 196 -0.48 -24.09 -0.24
CA ASP A 196 0.61 -24.26 0.73
C ASP A 196 1.76 -23.25 0.53
N ARG A 197 1.86 -22.59 -0.63
CA ARG A 197 2.74 -21.43 -0.92
C ARG A 197 2.46 -20.15 -0.12
N PHE A 198 1.24 -19.94 0.36
CA PHE A 198 0.82 -18.73 1.06
C PHE A 198 0.82 -18.88 2.59
N ASN A 199 1.19 -20.08 3.07
CA ASN A 199 1.39 -20.52 4.44
C ASN A 199 0.18 -20.46 5.37
N ARG A 200 -0.13 -21.64 5.92
CA ARG A 200 -1.11 -21.87 6.98
C ARG A 200 -0.62 -21.17 8.26
N LEU A 201 -1.20 -20.02 8.59
CA LEU A 201 -1.10 -19.49 9.94
C LEU A 201 -2.22 -20.10 10.78
N TYR A 202 -1.87 -20.69 11.91
CA TYR A 202 -2.87 -20.98 12.93
C TYR A 202 -3.46 -19.66 13.43
N VAL A 203 -4.74 -19.68 13.78
CA VAL A 203 -5.41 -18.54 14.42
C VAL A 203 -4.64 -18.16 15.69
N GLY A 204 -3.91 -17.04 15.65
CA GLY A 204 -3.10 -16.54 16.75
C GLY A 204 -1.60 -16.45 16.48
N ASP A 205 -1.06 -17.14 15.47
CA ASP A 205 0.37 -17.07 15.15
C ASP A 205 0.72 -15.78 14.37
N LYS A 206 1.87 -15.19 14.70
CA LYS A 206 2.44 -14.09 13.91
C LYS A 206 2.89 -14.66 12.56
N ASN A 207 2.55 -13.97 11.48
CA ASN A 207 3.01 -14.36 10.14
C ASN A 207 4.53 -14.20 10.05
N PRO A 208 5.32 -15.29 9.93
CA PRO A 208 6.79 -15.20 9.96
C PRO A 208 7.36 -14.57 8.68
N TYR A 209 6.52 -14.34 7.66
CA TYR A 209 6.90 -13.70 6.41
C TYR A 209 6.64 -12.19 6.42
N ILE A 210 5.92 -11.67 7.41
CA ILE A 210 5.69 -10.23 7.50
C ILE A 210 6.87 -9.59 8.23
N LEU A 211 7.46 -8.58 7.59
CA LEU A 211 8.45 -7.71 8.21
C LEU A 211 7.72 -6.54 8.89
N THR A 212 7.92 -6.37 10.20
CA THR A 212 7.39 -5.24 10.98
C THR A 212 8.46 -4.47 11.73
N ASP A 213 8.14 -3.25 12.14
CA ASP A 213 8.88 -2.51 13.16
C ASP A 213 8.57 -3.02 14.59
N GLU A 214 9.13 -2.34 15.60
CA GLU A 214 8.94 -2.65 17.02
C GLU A 214 7.48 -2.49 17.48
N ASP A 215 6.70 -1.64 16.81
CA ASP A 215 5.27 -1.39 17.07
C ASP A 215 4.36 -2.34 16.27
N SER A 216 4.92 -3.36 15.61
CA SER A 216 4.20 -4.30 14.73
C SER A 216 3.55 -3.64 13.50
N ARG A 217 4.12 -2.52 13.04
CA ARG A 217 3.72 -1.85 11.78
C ARG A 217 4.59 -2.31 10.63
N ARG A 218 4.00 -2.42 9.46
CA ARG A 218 4.70 -2.83 8.25
C ARG A 218 5.32 -1.65 7.52
N TRP A 219 6.46 -1.91 6.91
CA TRP A 219 7.12 -0.96 6.02
C TRP A 219 6.38 -0.87 4.69
N ILE A 220 6.15 0.37 4.23
CA ILE A 220 5.50 0.67 2.96
C ILE A 220 6.53 1.28 2.02
N ILE A 221 6.68 0.66 0.86
CA ILE A 221 7.52 1.13 -0.23
C ILE A 221 6.65 2.00 -1.14
N CYS A 222 7.11 3.21 -1.44
CA CYS A 222 6.48 4.10 -2.42
C CYS A 222 7.54 4.87 -3.19
N LEU A 223 7.16 5.45 -4.33
CA LEU A 223 8.07 6.30 -5.11
C LEU A 223 8.36 7.61 -4.36
N LYS A 224 9.61 8.10 -4.46
CA LYS A 224 10.05 9.37 -3.85
C LYS A 224 9.11 10.53 -4.22
N GLN A 225 8.76 10.65 -5.52
CA GLN A 225 7.88 11.73 -5.97
C GLN A 225 6.43 11.61 -5.46
N GLU A 226 5.98 10.42 -5.06
CA GLU A 226 4.61 10.19 -4.59
C GLU A 226 4.46 10.32 -3.09
N PHE A 227 5.56 10.18 -2.33
CA PHE A 227 5.53 10.13 -0.87
C PHE A 227 4.72 11.26 -0.23
N ARG A 228 4.94 12.53 -0.65
CA ARG A 228 4.22 13.69 -0.07
C ARG A 228 2.73 13.63 -0.34
N ASN A 229 2.35 13.35 -1.58
CA ASN A 229 0.96 13.30 -1.98
C ASN A 229 0.26 12.12 -1.31
N MET A 230 0.94 10.98 -1.17
CA MET A 230 0.44 9.83 -0.43
C MET A 230 0.17 10.18 1.04
N ILE A 231 1.12 10.83 1.74
CA ILE A 231 0.92 11.24 3.13
C ILE A 231 -0.22 12.27 3.24
N ALA A 232 -0.21 13.33 2.41
CA ALA A 232 -1.22 14.37 2.44
C ALA A 232 -2.63 13.83 2.12
N ALA A 233 -2.75 12.94 1.13
CA ALA A 233 -4.01 12.33 0.75
C ALA A 233 -4.57 11.39 1.82
N ASN A 234 -3.72 10.59 2.47
CA ASN A 234 -4.14 9.74 3.60
C ASN A 234 -4.58 10.57 4.81
N GLN A 235 -3.85 11.66 5.13
CA GLN A 235 -4.24 12.59 6.19
C GLN A 235 -5.59 13.25 5.89
N HIS A 236 -5.80 13.69 4.65
CA HIS A 236 -7.07 14.29 4.24
C HIS A 236 -8.22 13.26 4.30
N LEU A 237 -7.99 12.03 3.82
CA LEU A 237 -8.96 10.93 3.89
C LEU A 237 -9.39 10.68 5.33
N ALA A 238 -8.44 10.54 6.26
CA ALA A 238 -8.73 10.34 7.68
C ALA A 238 -9.55 11.50 8.28
N ARG A 239 -9.14 12.75 8.03
CA ARG A 239 -9.88 13.95 8.50
C ARG A 239 -11.30 13.99 7.95
N SER A 240 -11.50 13.66 6.67
CA SER A 240 -12.82 13.67 6.03
C SER A 240 -13.81 12.67 6.63
N LEU A 241 -13.30 11.64 7.31
CA LEU A 241 -14.09 10.62 8.00
C LEU A 241 -14.25 10.88 9.50
N GLY A 242 -13.67 11.97 10.01
CA GLY A 242 -13.60 12.28 11.43
C GLY A 242 -12.80 11.25 12.22
N LEU A 243 -11.77 10.68 11.60
CA LEU A 243 -10.89 9.70 12.23
C LEU A 243 -9.64 10.39 12.76
N ASP A 244 -9.25 10.01 13.97
CA ASP A 244 -7.93 10.30 14.52
C ASP A 244 -7.19 8.98 14.74
N TYR A 245 -5.91 8.92 14.37
CA TYR A 245 -5.10 7.70 14.44
C TYR A 245 -3.97 7.86 15.45
N ILE A 246 -4.13 7.21 16.61
CA ILE A 246 -3.11 7.13 17.67
C ILE A 246 -2.89 5.64 17.99
N GLY A 247 -2.49 4.85 16.96
CA GLY A 247 -2.32 3.40 17.09
C GLY A 247 -3.62 2.59 17.21
N LYS A 248 -4.79 3.25 17.15
CA LYS A 248 -6.14 2.68 16.99
C LYS A 248 -7.01 3.68 16.22
N ILE A 249 -7.95 3.20 15.42
CA ILE A 249 -8.92 4.10 14.77
C ILE A 249 -9.93 4.54 15.83
N GLN A 250 -9.88 5.80 16.22
CA GLN A 250 -10.87 6.40 17.11
C GLN A 250 -11.77 7.36 16.32
N ARG A 251 -13.07 7.35 16.62
CA ARG A 251 -13.95 8.45 16.20
C ARG A 251 -13.56 9.67 16.99
N ASN A 252 -13.26 10.77 16.29
CA ASN A 252 -12.99 12.02 16.94
C ASN A 252 -14.29 12.52 17.59
N THR A 253 -14.41 12.39 18.92
CA THR A 253 -15.63 12.72 19.68
C THR A 253 -15.94 14.23 19.70
N ASN A 254 -15.08 15.05 19.11
CA ASN A 254 -15.19 16.51 19.09
C ASN A 254 -15.86 17.07 17.83
N VAL A 255 -16.31 16.24 16.88
CA VAL A 255 -17.11 16.71 15.74
C VAL A 255 -18.59 16.66 16.14
N LYS A 256 -19.09 17.75 16.74
CA LYS A 256 -20.53 18.00 16.82
C LYS A 256 -21.03 18.36 15.42
N LEU A 257 -22.04 17.63 14.94
CA LEU A 257 -22.85 17.99 13.78
C LEU A 257 -23.46 19.39 13.92
#